data_AF-A0A944PDY3-F1
#
_entry.id   AF-A0A944PDY3-F1
#
_cell.length_a   1.000
_cell.length_b   1.000
_cell.length_c   1.000
_cell.angle_alpha   90.00
_cell.angle_beta   90.00
_cell.angle_gamma   90.00
#
_symmetry.space_group_name_H-M   'P 1'
#
loop_
_entity.id
_entity.type
_entity.pdbx_description
1 polymer ?
#
loop_
_entity_poly.entity_id
_entity_poly.type
_entity_poly.pdbx_seq_one_letter_code
_entity_poly.pdbx_strand_id
1 'polypeptide(L)'
;MRAFYRGYSSQSGRRAGQVRRLHIMREDGPMPGRQGECGTHGHDVTNSPTMIIDPMPATPPAGLSWCPKCVGLAAARTALLDQWAAQLAAEAAR
;
A
#
# COMPACT_ATOMS: atom_id res chain seq x y z
N MET A 1 -1.08 6.48 9.52
CA MET A 1 -1.56 5.39 8.65
C MET A 1 -0.74 4.14 8.93
N ARG A 2 -1.29 2.96 8.70
CA ARG A 2 -0.59 1.67 8.82
C ARG A 2 -0.26 1.13 7.42
N ALA A 3 0.70 0.23 7.34
CA ALA A 3 0.97 -0.54 6.13
C ALA A 3 1.04 -2.02 6.45
N PHE A 4 0.85 -2.86 5.44
CA PHE A 4 1.06 -4.29 5.60
C PHE A 4 1.66 -4.92 4.34
N TYR A 5 2.36 -6.02 4.54
CA TYR A 5 2.75 -6.91 3.46
C TYR A 5 2.46 -8.34 3.89
N ARG A 6 2.27 -9.22 2.91
CA ARG A 6 2.15 -10.64 3.17
C ARG A 6 3.52 -11.25 3.00
N GLY A 7 4.05 -11.88 4.05
CA GLY A 7 5.40 -12.42 4.07
C GLY A 7 5.34 -13.94 4.00
N TYR A 8 5.84 -14.51 2.90
CA TYR A 8 5.98 -15.95 2.66
C TYR A 8 4.67 -16.74 2.50
N SER A 9 4.72 -17.76 1.64
CA SER A 9 3.82 -18.89 1.76
C SER A 9 4.40 -19.84 2.80
N SER A 10 3.71 -20.08 3.92
CA SER A 10 4.10 -21.09 4.93
C SER A 10 4.17 -22.49 4.32
N GLN A 11 3.49 -22.72 3.20
CA GLN A 11 3.36 -24.01 2.53
C GLN A 11 4.49 -24.30 1.54
N SER A 12 5.09 -23.26 0.92
CA SER A 12 6.13 -23.45 -0.11
C SER A 12 7.47 -22.80 0.22
N GLY A 13 7.56 -22.00 1.29
CA GLY A 13 8.77 -21.26 1.67
C GLY A 13 9.23 -20.21 0.63
N ARG A 14 8.54 -20.12 -0.52
CA ARG A 14 8.88 -19.24 -1.62
C ARG A 14 8.19 -17.89 -1.45
N ARG A 15 8.94 -16.81 -1.68
CA ARG A 15 8.39 -15.47 -1.87
C ARG A 15 7.84 -15.39 -3.30
N ALA A 16 6.53 -15.53 -3.51
CA ALA A 16 5.94 -15.21 -4.81
C ALA A 16 6.22 -13.73 -5.15
N GLY A 17 6.38 -13.34 -6.43
CA GLY A 17 6.72 -11.95 -6.80
C GLY A 17 5.75 -10.89 -6.26
N GLN A 18 4.50 -11.27 -5.96
CA GLN A 18 3.50 -10.42 -5.33
C GLN A 18 3.74 -10.15 -3.82
N VAL A 19 4.62 -10.93 -3.17
CA VAL A 19 5.03 -10.85 -1.73
C VAL A 19 6.00 -9.68 -1.49
N ARG A 20 6.43 -8.96 -2.54
CA ARG A 20 7.30 -7.78 -2.43
C ARG A 20 6.55 -6.45 -2.39
N ARG A 21 5.22 -6.48 -2.29
CA ARG A 21 4.40 -5.26 -2.26
C ARG A 21 4.00 -4.90 -0.83
N LEU A 22 4.34 -3.69 -0.44
CA LEU A 22 3.87 -3.04 0.77
C LEU A 22 2.59 -2.27 0.43
N HIS A 23 1.49 -2.63 1.09
CA HIS A 23 0.18 -2.04 0.90
C HIS A 23 -0.10 -1.00 1.99
N ILE A 24 -0.69 0.13 1.60
CA ILE A 24 -1.20 1.13 2.54
C ILE A 24 -2.53 0.60 3.08
N MET A 25 -2.66 0.48 4.39
CA MET A 25 -3.86 0.01 5.06
C MET A 25 -4.96 1.06 4.92
N ARG A 26 -6.15 0.61 4.50
CA ARG A 26 -7.34 1.45 4.41
C ARG A 26 -8.07 1.44 5.74
N GLU A 27 -8.22 2.62 6.35
CA GLU A 27 -8.88 2.81 7.65
C GLU A 27 -10.34 3.23 7.52
N ASP A 28 -10.77 3.59 6.32
CA ASP A 28 -12.06 4.19 5.98
C ASP A 28 -12.77 3.34 4.91
N GLY A 29 -13.67 2.43 5.30
CA GLY A 29 -14.37 1.62 4.30
C GLY A 29 -15.16 0.45 4.88
N PRO A 30 -15.59 -0.50 4.04
CA PRO A 30 -16.40 -1.63 4.48
C PRO A 30 -15.63 -2.62 5.37
N MET A 31 -14.28 -2.63 5.29
CA MET A 31 -13.41 -3.45 6.13
C MET A 31 -12.21 -2.66 6.68
N PRO A 32 -12.43 -1.71 7.62
CA PRO A 32 -11.39 -0.87 8.18
C PRO A 32 -10.26 -1.67 8.83
N GLY A 33 -9.01 -1.31 8.53
CA GLY A 33 -7.83 -1.97 9.10
C GLY A 33 -7.65 -3.42 8.66
N ARG A 34 -8.44 -3.89 7.69
CA ARG A 34 -8.39 -5.29 7.21
C ARG A 34 -8.09 -5.43 5.74
N GLN A 35 -7.98 -4.33 4.99
CA GLN A 35 -7.62 -4.33 3.58
C GLN A 35 -6.71 -3.15 3.25
N GLY A 36 -6.00 -3.25 2.14
CA GLY A 36 -5.26 -2.14 1.57
C GLY A 36 -6.15 -1.21 0.75
N GLU A 37 -5.67 0.00 0.49
CA GLU A 37 -6.32 0.97 -0.42
C GLU A 37 -6.71 0.34 -1.77
N CYS A 38 -5.83 -0.53 -2.29
CA CYS A 38 -6.03 -1.22 -3.56
C CYS A 38 -7.13 -2.30 -3.56
N GLY A 39 -7.69 -2.64 -2.41
CA GLY A 39 -8.68 -3.73 -2.21
C GLY A 39 -8.06 -5.07 -1.80
N THR A 40 -6.74 -5.21 -1.78
CA THR A 40 -6.09 -6.44 -1.31
C THR A 40 -6.39 -6.67 0.17
N HIS A 41 -6.93 -7.83 0.52
CA HIS A 41 -7.19 -8.17 1.92
C HIS A 41 -5.89 -8.25 2.73
N GLY A 42 -5.92 -7.86 3.99
CA GLY A 42 -4.82 -8.08 4.94
C GLY A 42 -5.01 -9.40 5.65
N HIS A 43 -6.20 -9.70 6.12
CA HIS A 43 -6.52 -10.93 6.85
C HIS A 43 -7.17 -11.90 5.84
N ASP A 44 -7.30 -13.19 6.12
CA ASP A 44 -7.99 -14.18 5.25
C ASP A 44 -7.13 -14.98 4.26
N VAL A 45 -5.79 -14.98 4.36
CA VAL A 45 -4.95 -15.97 3.65
C VAL A 45 -4.31 -16.94 4.63
N THR A 46 -4.76 -18.19 4.59
CA THR A 46 -4.34 -19.28 5.49
C THR A 46 -2.84 -19.52 5.49
N ASN A 47 -2.20 -19.40 4.32
CA ASN A 47 -0.80 -19.77 4.14
C ASN A 47 0.13 -18.55 4.04
N SER A 48 -0.34 -17.33 4.26
CA SER A 48 0.52 -16.14 4.14
C SER A 48 0.18 -15.14 5.23
N PRO A 49 0.90 -15.17 6.37
CA PRO A 49 0.62 -14.28 7.47
C PRO A 49 0.85 -12.84 7.03
N THR A 50 0.01 -11.96 7.57
CA THR A 50 0.09 -10.53 7.30
C THR A 50 0.91 -9.85 8.35
N MET A 51 1.95 -9.18 7.87
CA MET A 51 2.87 -8.40 8.67
C MET A 51 2.41 -6.95 8.62
N ILE A 52 1.88 -6.46 9.74
CA ILE A 52 1.47 -5.07 9.89
C ILE A 52 2.67 -4.24 10.38
N ILE A 53 2.85 -3.07 9.79
CA ILE A 53 3.83 -2.07 10.19
C ILE A 53 3.07 -0.82 10.61
N ASP A 54 3.24 -0.44 11.88
CA ASP A 54 2.58 0.70 12.51
C ASP A 54 3.60 1.44 13.42
N PRO A 55 3.90 2.72 13.15
CA PRO A 55 3.38 3.54 12.06
C PRO A 55 3.89 3.09 10.68
N MET A 56 3.16 3.46 9.62
CA MET A 56 3.61 3.27 8.24
C MET A 56 4.98 3.96 8.03
N PRO A 57 6.00 3.25 7.50
CA PRO A 57 7.31 3.82 7.28
C PRO A 57 7.29 4.78 6.08
N ALA A 58 8.19 5.76 6.05
CA ALA A 58 8.31 6.68 4.90
C ALA A 58 8.80 5.97 3.62
N THR A 59 9.63 4.95 3.77
CA THR A 59 10.17 4.12 2.67
C THR A 59 9.87 2.64 2.91
N PRO A 60 9.70 1.83 1.85
CA PRO A 60 9.52 0.40 2.01
C PRO A 60 10.76 -0.24 2.67
N PRO A 61 10.59 -1.19 3.61
CA PRO A 61 11.70 -2.00 4.12
C PRO A 61 12.45 -2.74 3.00
N ALA A 62 13.69 -3.15 3.29
CA ALA A 62 14.55 -3.81 2.32
C ALA A 62 13.86 -5.01 1.63
N GLY A 63 13.90 -5.05 0.30
CA GLY A 63 13.28 -6.10 -0.51
C GLY A 63 11.77 -5.97 -0.71
N LEU A 64 11.16 -4.90 -0.18
CA LEU A 64 9.78 -4.51 -0.46
C LEU A 64 9.73 -3.27 -1.35
N SER A 65 8.59 -3.06 -1.97
CA SER A 65 8.27 -1.90 -2.81
C SER A 65 6.84 -1.49 -2.52
N TRP A 66 6.52 -0.21 -2.59
CA TRP A 66 5.13 0.22 -2.47
C TRP A 66 4.25 -0.43 -3.55
N CYS A 67 3.02 -0.74 -3.20
CA CYS A 67 1.98 -1.07 -4.16
C CYS A 67 1.60 0.21 -4.93
N PRO A 68 1.83 0.30 -6.26
CA PRO A 68 1.58 1.53 -7.02
C PRO A 68 0.12 1.98 -6.95
N LYS A 69 -0.82 1.02 -6.98
CA LYS A 69 -2.26 1.30 -6.85
C LYS A 69 -2.60 1.89 -5.48
N CYS A 70 -2.01 1.37 -4.39
CA CYS A 70 -2.20 1.97 -3.07
C CYS A 70 -1.69 3.41 -3.00
N VAL A 71 -0.51 3.67 -3.56
CA VAL A 71 0.08 5.01 -3.59
C VAL A 71 -0.81 5.99 -4.35
N GLY A 72 -1.26 5.61 -5.57
CA GLY A 72 -2.13 6.46 -6.38
C GLY A 72 -3.46 6.77 -5.69
N LEU A 73 -4.11 5.76 -5.09
CA LEU A 73 -5.38 5.95 -4.37
C LEU A 73 -5.21 6.79 -3.10
N ALA A 74 -4.14 6.56 -2.34
CA ALA A 74 -3.84 7.37 -1.16
C ALA A 74 -3.57 8.83 -1.54
N ALA A 75 -2.78 9.07 -2.60
CA ALA A 75 -2.50 10.41 -3.10
C ALA A 75 -3.75 11.13 -3.60
N ALA A 76 -4.66 10.42 -4.28
CA ALA A 76 -5.95 10.95 -4.69
C ALA A 76 -6.80 11.34 -3.48
N ARG A 77 -6.91 10.44 -2.48
CA ARG A 77 -7.69 10.70 -1.26
C ARG A 77 -7.20 11.91 -0.48
N THR A 78 -5.89 12.15 -0.44
CA THR A 78 -5.30 13.29 0.27
C THR A 78 -5.23 14.57 -0.57
N ALA A 79 -5.91 14.61 -1.74
CA ALA A 79 -5.84 15.72 -2.71
C ALA A 79 -4.41 16.09 -3.15
N LEU A 80 -3.46 15.17 -2.98
CA LEU A 80 -2.06 15.41 -3.34
C LEU A 80 -1.91 15.47 -4.87
N LEU A 81 -2.69 14.66 -5.58
CA LEU A 81 -2.73 14.69 -7.05
C LEU A 81 -3.22 16.04 -7.58
N ASP A 82 -4.23 16.64 -6.95
CA ASP A 82 -4.75 17.95 -7.35
C ASP A 82 -3.72 19.06 -7.12
N GLN A 83 -3.01 19.01 -6.00
CA GLN A 83 -1.91 19.94 -5.69
C GLN A 83 -0.79 19.84 -6.73
N TRP A 84 -0.39 18.62 -7.09
CA TRP A 84 0.63 18.38 -8.12
C TRP A 84 0.16 18.82 -9.51
N ALA A 85 -1.10 18.55 -9.87
CA ALA A 85 -1.67 18.99 -11.13
C ALA A 85 -1.68 20.51 -11.24
N ALA A 86 -2.04 21.22 -10.17
CA ALA A 86 -2.00 22.68 -10.11
C ALA A 86 -0.57 23.22 -10.29
N GLN A 87 0.43 22.59 -9.66
CA GLN A 87 1.84 22.97 -9.81
C GLN A 87 2.34 22.77 -11.25
N LEU A 88 2.06 21.61 -11.85
CA LEU A 88 2.45 21.33 -13.23
C LEU A 88 1.80 22.30 -14.22
N ALA A 89 0.52 22.63 -14.02
CA ALA A 89 -0.17 23.62 -14.85
C ALA A 89 0.46 25.01 -14.72
N ALA A 90 0.85 25.42 -13.51
CA ALA A 90 1.52 26.69 -13.26
C ALA A 90 2.92 26.74 -13.89
N GLU A 91 3.66 25.63 -13.89
CA GLU A 91 4.97 25.53 -14.54
C GLU A 91 4.86 25.54 -16.06
N ALA A 92 3.89 24.84 -16.64
CA ALA A 92 3.67 24.80 -18.09
C ALA A 92 3.19 26.13 -18.69
N ALA A 93 2.67 27.05 -17.86
CA ALA A 93 2.21 28.37 -18.25
C ALA A 93 3.30 29.47 -18.18
N ARG A 94 4.51 29.12 -17.71
CA ARG A 94 5.68 30.02 -17.69
C ARG A 94 6.48 29.92 -18.99
#